data_AF-A0A835ZA91-F1
#
_entry.id   AF-A0A835ZA91-F1
#
_cell.length_a   1.000
_cell.length_b   1.000
_cell.length_c   1.000
_cell.angle_alpha   90.00
_cell.angle_beta   90.00
_cell.angle_gamma   90.00
#
_symmetry.space_group_name_H-M   'P 1'
#
loop_
_entity.id
_entity.type
_entity.pdbx_description
1 polymer ?
#
loop_
_entity_poly.entity_id
_entity_poly.type
_entity_poly.pdbx_seq_one_letter_code
_entity_poly.pdbx_strand_id
1 'polypeptide(L)'
;MAVINYRRNSSSQQLGDVVGWLGMSSNACPTPSTTITTHGYPGDKPAGSMWYVPTCPPLTWACGAYTATSTCDTYPGQSGSAMWVASTYVAYGNHIQGLTTYNRHCMLNSAKWPSIYAWAYQKPT
;
A
#
# COMPACT_ATOMS: atom_id res chain seq x y z
N MET A 1 -6.00 0.69 7.96
CA MET A 1 -4.69 0.03 7.83
C MET A 1 -4.54 -0.92 9.01
N ALA A 2 -4.00 -2.11 8.78
CA ALA A 2 -3.78 -3.12 9.81
C ALA A 2 -2.41 -3.78 9.59
N VAL A 3 -1.83 -4.34 10.65
CA VAL A 3 -0.60 -5.13 10.58
C VAL A 3 -0.98 -6.60 10.80
N ILE A 4 -0.59 -7.47 9.88
CA ILE A 4 -0.84 -8.91 9.95
C ILE A 4 0.50 -9.61 10.16
N ASN A 5 0.61 -10.37 11.24
CA ASN A 5 1.80 -11.16 11.54
C ASN A 5 1.57 -12.61 11.10
N TYR A 6 2.35 -13.07 10.13
CA TYR A 6 2.31 -14.45 9.66
C TYR A 6 3.25 -15.34 10.49
N ARG A 7 2.81 -16.58 10.72
CA ARG A 7 3.70 -17.63 11.22
C ARG A 7 4.66 -18.05 10.10
N ARG A 8 5.73 -18.76 10.47
CA ARG A 8 6.62 -19.41 9.51
C ARG A 8 5.84 -20.40 8.63
N ASN A 9 6.27 -20.56 7.39
CA ASN A 9 5.69 -21.54 6.46
C ASN A 9 6.07 -23.00 6.87
N SER A 10 5.61 -24.00 6.11
CA SER A 10 5.93 -25.42 6.34
C SER A 10 7.43 -25.74 6.27
N SER A 11 8.22 -24.88 5.62
CA SER A 11 9.69 -24.96 5.55
C SER A 11 10.38 -24.13 6.65
N SER A 12 9.65 -23.65 7.67
CA SER A 12 10.17 -22.83 8.77
C SER A 12 10.75 -21.47 8.36
N GLN A 13 10.37 -20.92 7.21
CA GLN A 13 10.82 -19.61 6.72
C GLN A 13 9.85 -18.50 7.13
N GLN A 14 10.37 -17.30 7.42
CA GLN A 14 9.52 -16.12 7.57
C GLN A 14 9.12 -15.60 6.19
N LEU A 15 7.92 -14.98 6.09
CA LEU A 15 7.40 -14.50 4.80
C LEU A 15 8.37 -13.52 4.12
N GLY A 16 8.92 -12.56 4.88
CA GLY A 16 9.87 -11.57 4.37
C GLY A 16 11.18 -12.17 3.84
N ASP A 17 11.61 -13.32 4.35
CA ASP A 17 12.81 -14.02 3.86
C ASP A 17 12.59 -14.64 2.48
N VAL A 18 11.32 -14.95 2.14
CA VAL A 18 10.96 -15.62 0.89
C VAL A 18 10.68 -14.62 -0.23
N VAL A 19 10.02 -13.49 0.08
CA VAL A 19 9.55 -12.53 -0.95
C VAL A 19 10.18 -11.15 -0.85
N GLY A 20 10.97 -10.88 0.19
CA GLY A 20 11.52 -9.56 0.49
C GLY A 20 10.52 -8.62 1.17
N TRP A 21 10.98 -7.39 1.41
CA TRP A 21 10.20 -6.32 2.04
C TRP A 21 10.09 -5.12 1.11
N LEU A 22 8.88 -4.58 0.96
CA LEU A 22 8.67 -3.30 0.29
C LEU A 22 8.97 -2.15 1.25
N GLY A 23 9.74 -1.16 0.80
CA GLY A 23 10.04 0.03 1.58
C GLY A 23 8.76 0.81 1.92
N MET A 24 8.69 1.41 3.11
CA MET A 24 7.55 2.21 3.55
C MET A 24 8.01 3.55 4.12
N SER A 25 7.24 4.61 3.89
CA SER A 25 7.52 5.94 4.44
C SER A 25 6.26 6.65 4.89
N SER A 26 6.34 7.29 6.05
CA SER A 26 5.31 8.19 6.58
C SER A 26 5.47 9.64 6.10
N ASN A 27 6.59 9.94 5.44
CA ASN A 27 6.91 11.25 4.89
C ASN A 27 6.32 11.39 3.48
N ALA A 28 5.05 11.01 3.32
CA ALA A 28 4.31 11.13 2.07
C ALA A 28 3.87 12.58 1.86
N CYS A 29 4.75 13.42 1.33
CA CYS A 29 4.36 14.71 0.76
C CYS A 29 4.26 14.55 -0.76
N PRO A 30 3.07 14.73 -1.37
CA PRO A 30 2.98 14.77 -2.82
C PRO A 30 3.77 15.95 -3.33
N THR A 31 4.60 15.74 -4.33
CA THR A 31 4.79 16.78 -5.33
C THR A 31 3.67 16.60 -6.38
N PRO A 32 3.22 17.67 -7.05
CA PRO A 32 2.23 17.56 -8.13
C PRO A 32 2.65 16.60 -9.26
N SER A 33 3.93 16.21 -9.31
CA SER A 33 4.51 15.27 -10.26
C SER A 33 4.61 13.82 -9.76
N THR A 34 4.30 13.53 -8.49
CA THR A 34 4.42 12.17 -7.96
C THR A 34 3.32 11.28 -8.53
N THR A 35 3.69 10.46 -9.51
CA THR A 35 2.86 9.35 -9.98
C THR A 35 3.01 8.17 -9.05
N ILE A 36 1.89 7.51 -8.79
CA ILE A 36 1.84 6.29 -7.98
C ILE A 36 1.61 5.08 -8.87
N THR A 37 2.04 3.95 -8.33
CA THR A 37 1.82 2.62 -8.84
C THR A 37 0.99 1.84 -7.82
N THR A 38 0.16 0.93 -8.33
CA THR A 38 -0.47 -0.10 -7.51
C THR A 38 -0.36 -1.48 -8.16
N HIS A 39 -0.18 -2.49 -7.32
CA HIS A 39 -0.21 -3.91 -7.67
C HIS A 39 -1.17 -4.61 -6.72
N GLY A 40 -2.03 -5.47 -7.24
CA GLY A 40 -2.94 -6.24 -6.40
C GLY A 40 -3.72 -7.28 -7.18
N TYR A 41 -4.80 -7.79 -6.58
CA TYR A 41 -5.54 -8.96 -7.05
C TYR A 41 -7.00 -8.59 -7.31
N PRO A 42 -7.29 -7.90 -8.43
CA PRO A 42 -8.64 -7.41 -8.71
C PRO A 42 -9.55 -8.57 -9.16
N GLY A 43 -10.80 -8.54 -8.71
CA GLY A 43 -11.77 -9.62 -8.93
C GLY A 43 -12.36 -9.70 -10.34
N ASP A 44 -12.16 -8.69 -11.19
CA ASP A 44 -12.52 -8.71 -12.62
C ASP A 44 -11.47 -9.42 -13.48
N LYS A 45 -10.42 -9.95 -12.86
CA LYS A 45 -9.35 -10.70 -13.50
C LYS A 45 -9.33 -12.15 -13.03
N PRO A 46 -8.63 -13.08 -13.71
CA PRO A 46 -8.57 -14.48 -13.29
C PRO A 46 -8.19 -14.63 -11.82
N ALA A 47 -8.86 -15.55 -11.13
CA ALA A 47 -8.67 -15.74 -9.69
C ALA A 47 -7.20 -15.97 -9.34
N GLY A 48 -6.70 -15.22 -8.35
CA GLY A 48 -5.30 -15.30 -7.90
C GLY A 48 -4.28 -14.62 -8.81
N SER A 49 -4.70 -13.93 -9.88
CA SER A 49 -3.77 -13.20 -10.75
C SER A 49 -3.45 -11.80 -10.20
N MET A 50 -2.16 -11.45 -10.19
CA MET A 50 -1.70 -10.11 -9.84
C MET A 50 -1.75 -9.20 -11.07
N TRP A 51 -2.28 -7.99 -10.90
CA TRP A 51 -2.36 -6.97 -11.94
C TRP A 51 -1.77 -5.65 -11.47
N TYR A 52 -1.21 -4.94 -12.43
CA TYR A 52 -0.43 -3.73 -12.25
C TYR A 52 -1.09 -2.56 -12.97
N VAL A 53 -1.17 -1.42 -12.29
CA VAL A 53 -1.55 -0.15 -12.91
C VAL A 53 -0.31 0.77 -12.89
N PRO A 54 0.30 1.04 -14.06
CA PRO A 54 1.62 1.65 -14.14
C PRO A 54 1.71 3.08 -13.67
N THR A 55 0.74 3.88 -14.04
CA THR A 55 0.79 5.31 -13.81
C THR A 55 -0.61 5.78 -13.53
N CYS A 56 -0.91 5.95 -12.24
CA CYS A 56 -2.08 6.73 -11.91
C CYS A 56 -1.73 8.22 -11.94
N PRO A 57 -2.70 9.07 -12.30
CA PRO A 57 -2.59 10.50 -12.03
C PRO A 57 -2.20 10.74 -10.56
N PRO A 58 -1.49 11.85 -10.28
CA PRO A 58 -1.03 12.16 -8.94
C PRO A 58 -2.17 12.02 -7.94
N LEU A 59 -1.90 11.30 -6.85
CA LEU A 59 -2.80 11.29 -5.71
C LEU A 59 -3.03 12.77 -5.30
N THR A 60 -4.26 13.11 -4.95
CA THR A 60 -4.59 14.43 -4.39
C THR A 60 -4.69 14.29 -2.88
N TRP A 61 -3.74 14.88 -2.14
CA TRP A 61 -3.73 14.95 -0.67
C TRP A 61 -2.83 16.07 -0.14
N ALA A 62 -3.05 16.46 1.12
CA ALA A 62 -2.15 17.34 1.87
C ALA A 62 -1.07 16.53 2.59
N CYS A 63 0.14 17.08 2.76
CA CYS A 63 1.18 16.45 3.59
C CYS A 63 0.61 16.03 4.95
N GLY A 64 0.83 14.78 5.34
CA GLY A 64 0.36 14.23 6.62
C GLY A 64 -1.13 13.83 6.66
N ALA A 65 -1.87 13.96 5.55
CA ALA A 65 -3.27 13.56 5.49
C ALA A 65 -3.47 12.08 5.87
N TYR A 66 -4.62 11.76 6.47
CA TYR A 66 -4.97 10.38 6.82
C TYR A 66 -5.41 9.57 5.60
N THR A 67 -5.90 10.25 4.58
CA THR A 67 -6.40 9.67 3.34
C THR A 67 -5.91 10.47 2.15
N ALA A 68 -5.81 9.79 1.01
CA ALA A 68 -5.58 10.40 -0.29
C ALA A 68 -6.59 9.86 -1.29
N THR A 69 -6.78 10.59 -2.39
CA THR A 69 -7.65 10.17 -3.49
C THR A 69 -6.86 10.02 -4.78
N SER A 70 -7.18 9.01 -5.60
CA SER A 70 -6.68 8.91 -6.98
C SER A 70 -7.80 8.52 -7.93
N THR A 71 -7.54 8.72 -9.22
CA THR A 71 -8.35 8.20 -10.32
C THR A 71 -7.71 6.97 -10.95
N CYS A 72 -6.88 6.21 -10.20
CA CYS A 72 -6.39 4.90 -10.66
C CYS A 72 -7.57 3.99 -11.01
N ASP A 73 -7.46 3.18 -12.05
CA ASP A 73 -8.41 2.10 -12.23
C ASP A 73 -8.19 1.02 -11.16
N THR A 74 -9.24 0.68 -10.42
CA THR A 74 -9.22 -0.42 -9.44
C THR A 74 -10.56 -1.14 -9.47
N TYR A 75 -10.58 -2.39 -9.04
CA TYR A 75 -11.80 -3.20 -8.92
C TYR A 75 -11.86 -3.86 -7.53
N PRO A 76 -13.05 -4.21 -7.00
CA PRO A 76 -13.17 -5.06 -5.82
C PRO A 76 -12.16 -6.22 -5.83
N GLY A 77 -11.43 -6.41 -4.74
CA GLY A 77 -10.25 -7.29 -4.67
C GLY A 77 -8.92 -6.54 -4.49
N GLN A 78 -8.88 -5.24 -4.84
CA GLN A 78 -7.72 -4.36 -4.60
C GLN A 78 -7.58 -3.87 -3.14
N SER A 79 -8.44 -4.32 -2.23
CA SER A 79 -8.39 -3.93 -0.81
C SER A 79 -7.03 -4.27 -0.20
N GLY A 80 -6.31 -3.26 0.31
CA GLY A 80 -4.99 -3.46 0.91
C GLY A 80 -3.81 -3.36 -0.06
N SER A 81 -4.05 -3.24 -1.37
CA SER A 81 -2.98 -3.04 -2.36
C SER A 81 -2.14 -1.82 -2.04
N ALA A 82 -0.82 -1.97 -2.11
CA ALA A 82 0.11 -0.89 -1.80
C ALA A 82 0.00 0.24 -2.85
N MET A 83 0.16 1.48 -2.37
CA MET A 83 0.33 2.68 -3.18
C MET A 83 1.77 3.13 -3.03
N TRP A 84 2.56 2.98 -4.09
CA TRP A 84 4.01 3.18 -4.01
C TRP A 84 4.57 3.91 -5.23
N VAL A 85 5.76 4.48 -5.08
CA VAL A 85 6.43 5.24 -6.14
C VAL A 85 7.47 4.35 -6.80
N ALA A 86 7.32 4.13 -8.12
CA ALA A 86 8.14 3.20 -8.88
C ALA A 86 9.64 3.51 -8.85
N SER A 87 10.01 4.80 -8.85
CA SER A 87 11.40 5.24 -8.85
C SER A 87 12.13 5.02 -7.53
N THR A 88 11.40 4.88 -6.42
CA THR A 88 11.97 4.73 -5.07
C THR A 88 11.65 3.39 -4.43
N TYR A 89 10.70 2.63 -4.97
CA TYR A 89 10.15 1.41 -4.36
C TYR A 89 9.63 1.65 -2.93
N VAL A 90 9.08 2.84 -2.67
CA VAL A 90 8.53 3.22 -1.37
C VAL A 90 7.02 3.30 -1.44
N ALA A 91 6.36 2.57 -0.54
CA ALA A 91 4.93 2.66 -0.28
C ALA A 91 4.61 3.77 0.72
N TYR A 92 3.53 4.49 0.43
CA TYR A 92 3.03 5.61 1.23
C TYR A 92 1.64 5.35 1.80
N GLY A 93 1.04 4.20 1.48
CA GLY A 93 -0.30 3.86 1.92
C GLY A 93 -0.84 2.62 1.24
N ASN A 94 -2.11 2.35 1.47
CA ASN A 94 -2.81 1.22 0.88
C ASN A 94 -4.21 1.62 0.40
N HIS A 95 -4.68 0.99 -0.68
CA HIS A 95 -6.04 1.14 -1.17
C HIS A 95 -7.05 0.64 -0.13
N ILE A 96 -8.15 1.38 0.07
CA ILE A 96 -9.19 1.04 1.05
C ILE A 96 -10.62 1.08 0.52
N GLN A 97 -10.88 1.83 -0.56
CA GLN A 97 -12.23 2.01 -1.06
C GLN A 97 -12.20 2.50 -2.51
N GLY A 98 -13.10 1.97 -3.34
CA GLY A 98 -13.48 2.58 -4.61
C GLY A 98 -14.84 3.26 -4.53
N LEU A 99 -14.94 4.42 -5.19
CA LEU A 99 -16.16 5.20 -5.41
C LEU A 99 -16.35 5.41 -6.92
N THR A 100 -17.49 5.95 -7.31
CA THR A 100 -17.88 6.11 -8.73
C THR A 100 -16.86 6.89 -9.56
N THR A 101 -16.17 7.88 -8.97
CA THR A 101 -15.27 8.79 -9.70
C THR A 101 -13.84 8.82 -9.18
N TYR A 102 -13.56 8.18 -8.03
CA TYR A 102 -12.23 8.14 -7.46
C TYR A 102 -12.07 6.98 -6.47
N ASN A 103 -10.83 6.66 -6.17
CA ASN A 103 -10.43 5.69 -5.17
C ASN A 103 -9.86 6.40 -3.94
N ARG A 104 -10.09 5.85 -2.76
CA ARG A 104 -9.51 6.32 -1.50
C ARG A 104 -8.44 5.37 -1.02
N HIS A 105 -7.42 5.98 -0.44
CA HIS A 105 -6.24 5.32 0.09
C HIS A 105 -6.05 5.73 1.54
N CYS A 106 -5.65 4.78 2.39
CA CYS A 106 -5.20 5.08 3.74
C CYS A 106 -3.71 5.40 3.67
N MET A 107 -3.36 6.65 3.99
CA MET A 107 -1.97 7.09 3.93
C MET A 107 -1.24 6.73 5.21
N LEU A 108 0.01 6.32 5.08
CA LEU A 108 0.96 6.26 6.17
C LEU A 108 1.39 7.68 6.49
N ASN A 109 1.09 8.14 7.70
CA ASN A 109 1.45 9.48 8.17
C ASN A 109 2.14 9.39 9.54
N SER A 110 2.67 10.51 10.02
CA SER A 110 3.39 10.59 11.29
C SER A 110 2.56 10.11 12.50
N ALA A 111 1.24 10.23 12.45
CA ALA A 111 0.36 9.74 13.51
C ALA A 111 0.23 8.20 13.52
N LYS A 112 0.23 7.55 12.36
CA LYS A 112 0.12 6.08 12.25
C LYS A 112 1.47 5.38 12.35
N TRP A 113 2.55 6.04 11.95
CA TRP A 113 3.88 5.45 11.87
C TRP A 113 4.34 4.79 13.19
N PRO A 114 4.21 5.41 14.37
CA PRO A 114 4.62 4.77 15.63
C PRO A 114 3.89 3.46 15.88
N SER A 115 2.59 3.40 15.60
CA SER A 115 1.81 2.18 15.76
C SER A 115 2.22 1.09 14.78
N ILE A 116 2.39 1.43 13.49
CA ILE A 116 2.85 0.46 12.48
C ILE A 116 4.24 -0.07 12.83
N TYR A 117 5.16 0.83 13.21
CA TYR A 117 6.52 0.46 13.58
C TYR A 117 6.56 -0.42 14.83
N ALA A 118 5.83 -0.08 15.89
CA ALA A 118 5.76 -0.90 17.11
C ALA A 118 5.22 -2.31 16.80
N TRP A 119 4.16 -2.43 16.00
CA TRP A 119 3.58 -3.74 15.67
C TRP A 119 4.42 -4.57 14.69
N ALA A 120 5.15 -3.93 13.78
CA ALA A 120 5.96 -4.61 12.77
C ALA A 120 7.37 -4.98 13.27
N TYR A 121 7.98 -4.14 14.11
CA TYR A 121 9.38 -4.29 14.52
C TYR A 121 9.58 -4.66 16.00
N GLN A 122 8.60 -4.44 16.88
CA GLN A 122 8.79 -4.63 18.34
C GLN A 122 8.04 -5.85 18.92
N LYS A 123 7.69 -6.87 18.13
CA LYS A 123 7.14 -8.07 18.76
C LYS A 123 8.21 -8.78 19.62
N PRO A 124 7.90 -9.12 20.88
CA PRO A 124 8.81 -9.88 21.72
C PRO A 124 9.08 -11.25 21.10
N THR A 125 10.33 -11.67 21.19
CA THR A 125 10.79 -13.04 20.94
C THR A 125 9.93 -14.07 21.65
#